data_AF-A0A1E8PUY5-F1
#
_entry.id   AF-A0A1E8PUY5-F1
#
_cell.length_a   1.000
_cell.length_b   1.000
_cell.length_c   1.000
_cell.angle_alpha   90.00
_cell.angle_beta   90.00
_cell.angle_gamma   90.00
#
_symmetry.space_group_name_H-M   'P 1'
#
loop_
_entity.id
_entity.type
_entity.pdbx_description
1 polymer ?
#
loop_
_entity_poly.entity_id
_entity_poly.type
_entity_poly.pdbx_seq_one_letter_code
_entity_poly.pdbx_strand_id
1 'polypeptide(L)'
;MPDSFFSPSRRRSVICVALIGALHYLALDWLTSHAGMVPSGQDHAHLVSMVLIAEPPKPLPLPPPPPPELPPVPKPPPLPPLPPPPPPPPTVLASSVAPQWTAPASDVPAGAATSEPAVVAAPAATAAAPAPTSAPPPDVEQVRHYRTDVPASAQFDLHVDRRDADGTKWQGVAAMAWENSGDTYHLTLEVGLSMLITRINLLVLSSEGVVDASGIVPVMATEKRKGRAQTATHFKRDAKVITFSATTATAPWQEGAQDKATVPFQLAAIGRADVNQLAGNIDILVGEEKEATVFRFQLVGEEELDTKMGRLLTWHLRRPPKPGTYSSQLDIWLAPSMQWYPVQIRNTEASGALTTQTVTHIRVNDATGK
;
A
#
# COMPACT_ATOMS: atom_id res chain seq x y z
N MET A 1 -24.85 -9.99 -68.46
CA MET A 1 -23.74 -10.96 -68.41
C MET A 1 -23.09 -10.82 -67.05
N PRO A 2 -22.89 -11.88 -66.25
CA PRO A 2 -22.34 -11.74 -64.91
C PRO A 2 -20.86 -11.35 -65.01
N ASP A 3 -20.48 -10.28 -64.31
CA ASP A 3 -19.12 -9.79 -64.24
C ASP A 3 -18.19 -10.87 -63.68
N SER A 4 -17.19 -11.22 -64.48
CA SER A 4 -16.19 -12.22 -64.17
C SER A 4 -15.42 -11.85 -62.89
N PHE A 5 -15.45 -12.73 -61.89
CA PHE A 5 -14.81 -12.59 -60.58
C PHE A 5 -13.26 -12.49 -60.57
N PHE A 6 -12.61 -12.31 -61.73
CA PHE A 6 -11.15 -12.39 -61.86
C PHE A 6 -10.52 -11.11 -62.42
N SER A 7 -10.54 -10.03 -61.64
CA SER A 7 -9.65 -8.88 -61.85
C SER A 7 -8.25 -9.16 -61.24
N PRO A 8 -7.15 -8.75 -61.90
CA PRO A 8 -5.77 -9.09 -61.50
C PRO A 8 -5.37 -8.66 -60.07
N SER A 9 -5.97 -7.59 -59.52
CA SER A 9 -5.72 -7.15 -58.13
C SER A 9 -6.38 -8.07 -57.09
N ARG A 10 -7.57 -8.60 -57.41
CA ARG A 10 -8.26 -9.60 -56.59
C ARG A 10 -7.57 -10.95 -56.63
N ARG A 11 -7.03 -11.37 -57.79
CA ARG A 11 -6.19 -12.59 -57.89
C ARG A 11 -4.96 -12.50 -56.99
N ARG A 12 -4.26 -11.37 -56.95
CA ARG A 12 -3.11 -11.16 -56.05
C ARG A 12 -3.51 -11.25 -54.59
N SER A 13 -4.65 -10.67 -54.22
CA SER A 13 -5.15 -10.71 -52.83
C SER A 13 -5.54 -12.14 -52.41
N VAL A 14 -6.20 -12.90 -53.28
CA VAL A 14 -6.56 -14.31 -53.03
C VAL A 14 -5.30 -15.18 -52.92
N ILE A 15 -4.29 -14.94 -53.76
CA ILE A 15 -3.00 -15.64 -53.69
C ILE A 15 -2.29 -15.32 -52.38
N CYS A 16 -2.26 -14.05 -51.95
CA CYS A 16 -1.66 -13.68 -50.66
C CYS A 16 -2.38 -14.34 -49.48
N VAL A 17 -3.72 -14.34 -49.47
CA VAL A 17 -4.49 -15.00 -48.40
C VAL A 17 -4.26 -16.51 -48.39
N ALA A 18 -4.21 -17.15 -49.57
CA ALA A 18 -3.91 -18.58 -49.69
C ALA A 18 -2.49 -18.92 -49.23
N LEU A 19 -1.49 -18.07 -49.56
CA LEU A 19 -0.11 -18.23 -49.11
C LEU A 19 0.01 -18.06 -47.59
N ILE A 20 -0.67 -17.08 -47.01
CA ILE A 20 -0.71 -16.88 -45.55
C ILE A 20 -1.36 -18.10 -44.88
N GLY A 21 -2.47 -18.60 -45.43
CA GLY A 21 -3.14 -19.80 -44.93
C GLY A 21 -2.24 -21.05 -44.99
N ALA A 22 -1.55 -21.25 -46.12
CA ALA A 22 -0.59 -22.34 -46.28
C ALA A 22 0.60 -22.22 -45.31
N LEU A 23 1.10 -21.01 -45.06
CA LEU A 23 2.17 -20.78 -44.10
C LEU A 23 1.74 -21.10 -42.66
N HIS A 24 0.51 -20.71 -42.28
CA HIS A 24 -0.04 -21.05 -40.96
C HIS A 24 -0.25 -22.55 -40.81
N TYR A 25 -0.71 -23.22 -41.87
CA TYR A 25 -0.87 -24.68 -41.87
C TYR A 25 0.48 -25.38 -41.71
N LEU A 26 1.53 -24.97 -42.44
CA LEU A 26 2.88 -25.51 -42.30
C LEU A 26 3.49 -25.24 -40.92
N ALA A 27 3.22 -24.08 -40.32
CA ALA A 27 3.69 -23.76 -38.97
C ALA A 27 2.99 -24.60 -37.90
N LEU A 28 1.68 -24.85 -38.05
CA LEU A 28 0.92 -25.73 -37.16
C LEU A 28 1.33 -27.19 -37.32
N ASP A 29 1.51 -27.66 -38.57
CA ASP A 29 1.99 -29.01 -38.85
C ASP A 29 3.42 -29.24 -38.33
N TRP A 30 4.30 -28.24 -38.46
CA TRP A 30 5.62 -28.24 -37.86
C TRP A 30 5.54 -28.32 -36.32
N LEU A 31 4.67 -27.52 -35.69
CA LEU A 31 4.49 -27.53 -34.24
C LEU A 31 3.92 -28.87 -33.74
N THR A 32 2.99 -29.50 -34.47
CA THR A 32 2.41 -30.79 -34.09
C THR A 32 3.36 -31.96 -34.39
N SER A 33 4.19 -31.86 -35.41
CA SER A 33 5.22 -32.87 -35.74
C SER A 33 6.45 -32.78 -34.84
N HIS A 34 6.73 -31.60 -34.26
CA HIS A 34 7.78 -31.38 -33.26
C HIS A 34 7.27 -31.42 -31.81
N ALA A 35 5.95 -31.59 -31.61
CA ALA A 35 5.37 -32.03 -30.35
C ALA A 35 5.63 -33.54 -30.14
N GLY A 36 6.89 -33.94 -30.26
CA GLY A 36 7.37 -35.27 -29.90
C GLY A 36 7.56 -35.34 -28.40
N MET A 37 6.81 -36.26 -27.78
CA MET A 37 7.06 -36.94 -26.50
C MET A 37 8.05 -36.24 -25.55
N VAL A 38 7.51 -35.59 -24.52
CA VAL A 38 8.21 -35.51 -23.24
C VAL A 38 8.55 -36.96 -22.86
N PRO A 39 9.83 -37.33 -22.71
CA PRO A 39 10.14 -38.63 -22.16
C PRO A 39 9.50 -38.66 -20.78
N SER A 40 8.72 -39.70 -20.48
CA SER A 40 8.50 -40.11 -19.10
C SER A 40 9.88 -40.47 -18.52
N GLY A 41 10.61 -39.43 -18.11
CA GLY A 41 11.86 -39.50 -17.41
C GLY A 41 11.57 -40.09 -16.06
N GLN A 42 11.71 -41.41 -16.01
CA GLN A 42 12.06 -42.24 -14.85
C GLN A 42 12.13 -41.42 -13.56
N ASP A 43 11.12 -41.66 -12.74
CA ASP A 43 11.06 -41.31 -11.33
C ASP A 43 12.27 -41.96 -10.64
N HIS A 44 13.40 -41.26 -10.67
CA HIS A 44 14.47 -41.51 -9.71
C HIS A 44 13.92 -41.05 -8.38
N ALA A 45 13.20 -41.96 -7.73
CA ALA A 45 12.95 -41.92 -6.30
C ALA A 45 14.31 -41.71 -5.63
N HIS A 46 14.62 -40.45 -5.34
CA HIS A 46 15.54 -40.10 -4.28
C HIS A 46 14.87 -40.64 -3.01
N LEU A 47 15.17 -41.90 -2.70
CA LEU A 47 15.09 -42.44 -1.36
C LEU A 47 16.01 -41.56 -0.51
N VAL A 48 15.45 -40.46 -0.02
CA VAL A 48 15.94 -39.80 1.17
C VAL A 48 15.75 -40.84 2.25
N SER A 49 16.81 -41.60 2.52
CA SER A 49 16.94 -42.34 3.76
C SER A 49 16.94 -41.29 4.86
N MET A 50 15.75 -40.99 5.39
CA MET A 50 15.62 -40.39 6.69
C MET A 50 16.13 -41.44 7.67
N VAL A 51 17.44 -41.43 7.90
CA VAL A 51 17.92 -41.83 9.22
C VAL A 51 17.29 -40.81 10.16
N LEU A 52 16.22 -41.23 10.81
CA LEU A 52 15.70 -40.60 12.00
C LEU A 52 16.85 -40.63 13.01
N ILE A 53 17.66 -39.57 13.03
CA ILE A 53 18.45 -39.27 14.21
C ILE A 53 17.39 -38.99 15.25
N ALA A 54 17.11 -39.99 16.08
CA ALA A 54 16.39 -39.79 17.31
C ALA A 54 17.12 -38.66 18.04
N GLU A 55 16.46 -37.52 18.15
CA GLU A 55 16.87 -36.45 19.05
C GLU A 55 17.15 -37.12 20.40
N PRO A 56 18.34 -36.95 21.00
CA PRO A 56 18.60 -37.48 22.32
C PRO A 56 17.47 -36.98 23.22
N PRO A 57 16.85 -37.86 24.04
CA PRO A 57 15.70 -37.47 24.83
C PRO A 57 16.09 -36.25 25.65
N LYS A 58 15.42 -35.14 25.36
CA LYS A 58 15.51 -33.93 26.18
C LYS A 58 15.27 -34.39 27.61
N PRO A 59 16.24 -34.20 28.54
CA PRO A 59 16.06 -34.65 29.91
C PRO A 59 14.74 -34.08 30.40
N LEU A 60 13.84 -34.97 30.83
CA LEU A 60 12.59 -34.55 31.46
C LEU A 60 12.97 -33.54 32.54
N PRO A 61 12.33 -32.36 32.59
CA PRO A 61 12.49 -31.46 33.71
C PRO A 61 12.21 -32.29 34.97
N LEU A 62 13.19 -32.38 35.86
CA LEU A 62 12.95 -32.96 37.18
C LEU A 62 11.73 -32.23 37.77
N PRO A 63 10.77 -32.96 38.35
CA PRO A 63 9.71 -32.31 39.09
C PRO A 63 10.36 -31.41 40.15
N PRO A 64 9.93 -30.14 40.28
CA PRO A 64 10.49 -29.26 41.29
C PRO A 64 10.30 -29.91 42.67
N PRO A 65 11.27 -29.77 43.59
CA PRO A 65 11.10 -30.26 44.95
C PRO A 65 9.83 -29.64 45.55
N PRO A 66 9.10 -30.38 46.41
CA PRO A 66 7.93 -29.83 47.07
C PRO A 66 8.32 -28.54 47.80
N PRO A 67 7.53 -27.47 47.70
CA PRO A 67 7.81 -26.24 48.42
C PRO A 67 7.89 -26.52 49.93
N PRO A 68 8.78 -25.85 50.68
CA PRO A 68 8.70 -25.91 52.14
C PRO A 68 7.32 -25.45 52.59
N GLU A 69 6.72 -26.23 53.48
CA GLU A 69 5.40 -25.96 54.04
C GLU A 69 5.43 -24.62 54.78
N LEU A 70 4.77 -23.62 54.20
CA LEU A 70 4.67 -22.30 54.81
C LEU A 70 3.80 -22.40 56.08
N PRO A 71 4.18 -21.73 57.18
CA PRO A 71 3.32 -21.65 58.36
C PRO A 71 1.97 -21.01 57.98
N PRO A 72 0.87 -21.39 58.64
CA PRO A 72 -0.46 -20.97 58.25
C PRO A 72 -0.60 -19.44 58.36
N VAL A 73 -0.96 -18.81 57.24
CA VAL A 73 -1.32 -17.38 57.19
C VAL A 73 -2.67 -17.19 57.90
N PRO A 74 -2.81 -16.23 58.83
CA PRO A 74 -4.08 -15.93 59.47
C PRO A 74 -5.14 -15.48 58.45
N LYS A 75 -6.35 -16.01 58.60
CA LYS A 75 -7.51 -15.69 57.76
C LYS A 75 -7.85 -14.18 57.85
N PRO A 76 -8.03 -13.46 56.73
CA PRO A 76 -8.48 -12.07 56.78
C PRO A 76 -9.89 -11.98 57.38
N PRO A 77 -10.23 -10.91 58.13
CA PRO A 77 -11.60 -10.68 58.58
C PRO A 77 -12.52 -10.41 57.39
N PRO A 78 -13.82 -10.76 57.49
CA PRO A 78 -14.78 -10.54 56.42
C PRO A 78 -14.99 -9.05 56.14
N LEU A 79 -15.01 -8.69 54.85
CA LEU A 79 -15.40 -7.37 54.37
C LEU A 79 -16.88 -7.10 54.70
N PRO A 80 -17.25 -5.85 55.10
CA PRO A 80 -18.64 -5.48 55.31
C PRO A 80 -19.43 -5.53 53.98
N PRO A 81 -20.74 -5.84 54.03
CA PRO A 81 -21.57 -5.93 52.83
C PRO A 81 -21.71 -4.55 52.15
N LEU A 82 -21.56 -4.53 50.82
CA LEU A 82 -21.86 -3.36 50.01
C LEU A 82 -23.36 -3.02 50.08
N PRO A 83 -23.73 -1.73 50.12
CA PRO A 83 -25.13 -1.31 50.02
C PRO A 83 -25.70 -1.63 48.62
N PRO A 84 -27.02 -1.89 48.51
CA PRO A 84 -27.66 -2.19 47.24
C PRO A 84 -27.66 -0.98 46.30
N PRO A 85 -27.66 -1.22 44.97
CA PRO A 85 -27.72 -0.14 43.99
C PRO A 85 -29.08 0.60 44.08
N PRO A 86 -29.11 1.92 43.78
CA PRO A 86 -30.34 2.68 43.76
C PRO A 86 -31.27 2.22 42.62
N PRO A 87 -32.59 2.35 42.78
CA PRO A 87 -33.56 1.93 41.77
C PRO A 87 -33.45 2.80 40.50
N PRO A 88 -33.78 2.24 39.31
CA PRO A 88 -33.83 3.01 38.08
C PRO A 88 -34.94 4.08 38.16
N PRO A 89 -34.76 5.25 37.53
CA PRO A 89 -35.80 6.27 37.44
C PRO A 89 -37.00 5.76 36.63
N PRO A 90 -38.23 6.21 36.92
CA PRO A 90 -39.42 5.75 36.22
C PRO A 90 -39.42 6.21 34.76
N THR A 91 -39.61 5.24 33.87
CA THR A 91 -40.02 5.42 32.47
C THR A 91 -41.33 6.21 32.43
N VAL A 92 -41.27 7.44 31.95
CA VAL A 92 -42.46 8.19 31.54
C VAL A 92 -42.69 7.87 30.07
N LEU A 93 -43.71 7.04 29.79
CA LEU A 93 -44.29 6.91 28.47
C LEU A 93 -45.03 8.21 28.15
N ALA A 94 -44.50 8.99 27.19
CA ALA A 94 -45.27 9.98 26.47
C ALA A 94 -45.29 9.58 24.99
N SER A 95 -46.44 9.07 24.57
CA SER A 95 -46.78 8.77 23.19
C SER A 95 -46.93 10.04 22.35
N SER A 96 -46.58 9.89 21.08
CA SER A 96 -47.06 10.64 19.91
C SER A 96 -46.58 12.08 19.74
N VAL A 97 -45.81 12.33 18.68
CA VAL A 97 -46.32 12.88 17.40
C VAL A 97 -45.12 12.94 16.43
N ALA A 98 -45.32 12.39 15.22
CA ALA A 98 -44.37 12.47 14.12
C ALA A 98 -44.32 13.89 13.53
N PRO A 99 -43.16 14.44 13.14
CA PRO A 99 -43.10 15.55 12.22
C PRO A 99 -42.94 15.02 10.79
N GLN A 100 -43.97 15.30 9.99
CA GLN A 100 -43.93 15.21 8.55
C GLN A 100 -43.04 16.32 7.98
N TRP A 101 -42.33 15.94 6.92
CA TRP A 101 -41.61 16.79 6.00
C TRP A 101 -42.51 17.88 5.42
N THR A 102 -42.13 19.16 5.56
CA THR A 102 -42.40 20.20 4.56
C THR A 102 -41.36 21.32 4.68
N ALA A 103 -40.76 21.66 3.54
CA ALA A 103 -40.01 22.89 3.35
C ALA A 103 -40.96 24.11 3.45
N PRO A 104 -40.41 25.32 3.60
CA PRO A 104 -40.94 26.41 2.80
C PRO A 104 -39.88 27.18 2.03
N ALA A 105 -40.32 27.56 0.84
CA ALA A 105 -39.76 28.58 -0.01
C ALA A 105 -40.01 29.99 0.56
N SER A 106 -39.31 30.93 -0.05
CA SER A 106 -39.41 32.39 0.02
C SER A 106 -40.83 32.96 0.24
N ASP A 107 -40.91 34.00 1.07
CA ASP A 107 -41.46 35.30 0.62
C ASP A 107 -41.14 36.44 1.61
N VAL A 108 -40.98 37.63 1.02
CA VAL A 108 -40.64 38.94 1.60
C VAL A 108 -41.90 39.56 2.24
N PRO A 109 -41.81 40.42 3.29
CA PRO A 109 -41.78 41.86 3.02
C PRO A 109 -40.91 42.70 3.97
N ALA A 110 -40.61 43.90 3.48
CA ALA A 110 -39.89 44.99 4.11
C ALA A 110 -40.62 45.64 5.30
N GLY A 111 -39.86 46.26 6.20
CA GLY A 111 -40.36 47.16 7.24
C GLY A 111 -39.22 47.72 8.09
N ALA A 112 -38.77 48.92 7.76
CA ALA A 112 -37.77 49.68 8.50
C ALA A 112 -38.39 50.36 9.73
N ALA A 113 -37.67 50.38 10.86
CA ALA A 113 -37.65 51.51 11.80
C ALA A 113 -36.50 51.36 12.82
N THR A 114 -35.68 52.40 12.84
CA THR A 114 -34.58 52.71 13.76
C THR A 114 -35.08 53.05 15.17
N SER A 115 -34.42 52.53 16.20
CA SER A 115 -34.21 53.25 17.48
C SER A 115 -33.15 52.56 18.38
N GLU A 116 -32.01 53.23 18.54
CA GLU A 116 -31.15 53.23 19.74
C GLU A 116 -31.35 54.64 20.41
N PRO A 117 -30.84 54.97 21.62
CA PRO A 117 -30.13 54.14 22.61
C PRO A 117 -30.58 54.36 24.07
N ALA A 118 -30.18 53.46 24.98
CA ALA A 118 -30.00 53.81 26.39
C ALA A 118 -29.11 52.78 27.12
N VAL A 119 -27.99 53.28 27.62
CA VAL A 119 -27.04 52.67 28.55
C VAL A 119 -27.65 52.41 29.94
N VAL A 120 -27.13 51.39 30.65
CA VAL A 120 -26.56 51.43 32.02
C VAL A 120 -26.79 50.11 32.80
N ALA A 121 -25.69 49.65 33.42
CA ALA A 121 -25.55 48.80 34.63
C ALA A 121 -25.49 47.25 34.51
N ALA A 122 -24.25 46.75 34.52
CA ALA A 122 -23.81 45.67 35.42
C ALA A 122 -23.66 46.24 36.87
N PRO A 123 -23.58 45.46 37.98
CA PRO A 123 -23.02 44.10 38.08
C PRO A 123 -23.73 43.12 39.04
N ALA A 124 -23.46 41.82 38.91
CA ALA A 124 -23.43 40.89 40.05
C ALA A 124 -22.68 39.60 39.67
N ALA A 125 -21.64 39.31 40.45
CA ALA A 125 -20.84 38.11 40.36
C ALA A 125 -21.64 36.89 40.87
N THR A 126 -21.69 35.83 40.06
CA THR A 126 -22.07 34.49 40.50
C THR A 126 -20.85 33.59 40.36
N ALA A 127 -20.46 32.99 41.48
CA ALA A 127 -19.35 32.07 41.62
C ALA A 127 -19.50 30.86 40.69
N ALA A 128 -18.48 30.61 39.87
CA ALA A 128 -18.38 29.42 39.04
C ALA A 128 -18.03 28.20 39.92
N ALA A 129 -18.92 27.21 39.95
CA ALA A 129 -18.62 25.88 40.42
C ALA A 129 -17.60 25.22 39.48
N PRO A 130 -16.62 24.44 39.98
CA PRO A 130 -15.62 23.80 39.13
C PRO A 130 -16.31 22.72 38.28
N ALA A 131 -16.20 22.86 36.96
CA ALA A 131 -16.57 21.81 36.02
C ALA A 131 -15.67 20.58 36.23
N PRO A 132 -16.21 19.35 36.08
CA PRO A 132 -15.40 18.15 36.19
C PRO A 132 -14.31 18.17 35.11
N THR A 133 -13.06 17.93 35.55
CA THR A 133 -11.89 17.72 34.70
C THR A 133 -12.27 16.76 33.57
N SER A 134 -12.32 17.29 32.35
CA SER A 134 -12.37 16.50 31.14
C SER A 134 -11.21 15.51 31.14
N ALA A 135 -11.51 14.25 30.86
CA ALA A 135 -10.50 13.24 30.57
C ALA A 135 -9.51 13.80 29.54
N PRO A 136 -8.21 13.44 29.62
CA PRO A 136 -7.23 13.93 28.66
C PRO A 136 -7.73 13.62 27.25
N PRO A 137 -7.63 14.56 26.29
CA PRO A 137 -7.86 14.23 24.89
C PRO A 137 -6.95 13.05 24.52
N PRO A 138 -7.39 12.15 23.62
CA PRO A 138 -6.51 11.09 23.12
C PRO A 138 -5.21 11.75 22.63
N ASP A 139 -4.07 11.13 22.94
CA ASP A 139 -2.77 11.57 22.47
C ASP A 139 -2.88 11.97 21.01
N VAL A 140 -2.69 13.26 20.74
CA VAL A 140 -2.59 13.78 19.39
C VAL A 140 -1.37 13.03 18.83
N GLU A 141 -1.59 12.04 17.96
CA GLU A 141 -0.53 11.31 17.27
C GLU A 141 0.38 12.36 16.63
N GLN A 142 1.48 12.70 17.30
CA GLN A 142 2.42 13.70 16.81
C GLN A 142 2.98 13.15 15.51
N VAL A 143 2.82 13.91 14.42
CA VAL A 143 3.40 13.57 13.12
C VAL A 143 4.91 13.42 13.34
N ARG A 144 5.39 12.18 13.28
CA ARG A 144 6.82 11.89 13.47
C ARG A 144 7.57 12.45 12.27
N HIS A 145 8.41 13.45 12.51
CA HIS A 145 9.32 13.95 11.48
C HIS A 145 10.52 13.01 11.35
N TYR A 146 10.85 12.64 10.12
CA TYR A 146 11.99 11.76 9.82
C TYR A 146 13.11 12.56 9.17
N ARG A 147 14.35 12.24 9.55
CA ARG A 147 15.53 12.61 8.76
C ARG A 147 15.56 11.75 7.52
N THR A 148 15.96 12.33 6.39
CA THR A 148 16.01 11.64 5.10
C THR A 148 17.32 11.92 4.37
N ASP A 149 17.78 10.91 3.63
CA ASP A 149 18.89 10.98 2.69
C ASP A 149 18.42 10.27 1.43
N VAL A 150 18.01 11.05 0.42
CA VAL A 150 17.35 10.51 -0.77
C VAL A 150 18.39 9.86 -1.69
N PRO A 151 18.20 8.61 -2.14
CA PRO A 151 19.22 7.90 -2.90
C PRO A 151 19.49 8.55 -4.27
N ALA A 152 20.68 8.29 -4.81
CA ALA A 152 21.11 8.76 -6.13
C ALA A 152 20.20 8.23 -7.25
N SER A 153 20.27 8.84 -8.43
CA SER A 153 19.53 8.39 -9.61
C SER A 153 19.89 6.95 -10.01
N ALA A 154 18.90 6.14 -10.40
CA ALA A 154 19.11 4.78 -10.86
C ALA A 154 18.01 4.27 -11.79
N GLN A 155 18.36 3.29 -12.62
CA GLN A 155 17.44 2.51 -13.43
C GLN A 155 17.42 1.06 -12.95
N PHE A 156 16.25 0.44 -12.98
CA PHE A 156 16.01 -0.91 -12.49
C PHE A 156 15.30 -1.74 -13.55
N ASP A 157 15.82 -2.93 -13.80
CA ASP A 157 15.10 -3.97 -14.54
C ASP A 157 14.57 -4.98 -13.52
N LEU A 158 13.27 -5.28 -13.55
CA LEU A 158 12.60 -6.13 -12.57
C LEU A 158 11.92 -7.33 -13.24
N HIS A 159 11.92 -8.45 -12.53
CA HIS A 159 11.05 -9.58 -12.81
C HIS A 159 9.78 -9.48 -11.97
N VAL A 160 8.64 -9.83 -12.54
CA VAL A 160 7.34 -9.79 -11.86
C VAL A 160 6.72 -11.17 -11.86
N ASP A 161 6.50 -11.74 -10.68
CA ASP A 161 5.71 -12.96 -10.51
C ASP A 161 4.36 -12.59 -9.90
N ARG A 162 3.27 -13.07 -10.51
CA ARG A 162 1.92 -12.95 -9.96
C ARG A 162 1.30 -14.31 -9.78
N ARG A 163 0.62 -14.50 -8.66
CA ARG A 163 -0.25 -15.65 -8.38
C ARG A 163 -1.63 -15.12 -8.06
N ASP A 164 -2.62 -15.43 -8.89
CA ASP A 164 -4.01 -15.08 -8.59
C ASP A 164 -4.58 -15.96 -7.47
N ALA A 165 -5.73 -15.55 -6.92
CA ALA A 165 -6.37 -16.24 -5.80
C ALA A 165 -6.74 -17.70 -6.10
N ASP A 166 -7.01 -18.01 -7.38
CA ASP A 166 -7.27 -19.37 -7.86
C ASP A 166 -5.99 -20.21 -8.07
N GLY A 167 -4.81 -19.62 -7.85
CA GLY A 167 -3.51 -20.26 -8.01
C GLY A 167 -2.89 -20.08 -9.39
N THR A 168 -3.55 -19.43 -10.34
CA THR A 168 -3.00 -19.13 -11.67
C THR A 168 -1.72 -18.31 -11.54
N LYS A 169 -0.65 -18.73 -12.22
CA LYS A 169 0.66 -18.08 -12.18
C LYS A 169 0.92 -17.30 -13.46
N TRP A 170 1.42 -16.08 -13.31
CA TRP A 170 1.81 -15.20 -14.38
C TRP A 170 3.22 -14.69 -14.16
N GLN A 171 3.92 -14.44 -15.26
CA GLN A 171 5.22 -13.77 -15.24
C GLN A 171 5.19 -12.54 -16.14
N GLY A 172 5.91 -11.51 -15.71
CA GLY A 172 6.06 -10.26 -16.42
C GLY A 172 7.41 -9.63 -16.14
N VAL A 173 7.60 -8.47 -16.73
CA VAL A 173 8.79 -7.64 -16.52
C VAL A 173 8.35 -6.26 -16.11
N ALA A 174 9.16 -5.58 -15.30
CA ALA A 174 8.99 -4.16 -15.06
C ALA A 174 10.30 -3.41 -15.28
N ALA A 175 10.17 -2.14 -15.64
CA ALA A 175 11.28 -1.20 -15.69
C ALA A 175 10.94 -0.04 -14.76
N MET A 176 11.89 0.38 -13.95
CA MET A 176 11.74 1.54 -13.07
C MET A 176 12.88 2.51 -13.33
N ALA A 177 12.58 3.80 -13.35
CA ALA A 177 13.55 4.89 -13.44
C ALA A 177 13.32 5.84 -12.28
N TRP A 178 14.34 6.02 -11.45
CA TRP A 178 14.41 6.99 -10.38
C TRP A 178 15.44 8.05 -10.77
N GLU A 179 14.99 9.29 -10.91
CA GLU A 179 15.80 10.44 -11.26
C GLU A 179 15.73 11.44 -10.10
N ASN A 180 16.88 11.72 -9.50
CA ASN A 180 17.06 12.68 -8.42
C ASN A 180 18.07 13.73 -8.88
N SER A 181 17.60 14.98 -9.02
CA SER A 181 18.41 16.13 -9.44
C SER A 181 18.85 17.02 -8.27
N GLY A 182 18.59 16.62 -7.02
CA GLY A 182 18.86 17.40 -5.81
C GLY A 182 17.63 18.17 -5.33
N ASP A 183 17.06 19.05 -6.16
CA ASP A 183 15.87 19.84 -5.80
C ASP A 183 14.56 19.21 -6.31
N THR A 184 14.63 18.40 -7.36
CA THR A 184 13.49 17.75 -8.00
C THR A 184 13.74 16.28 -8.24
N TYR A 185 12.65 15.53 -8.36
CA TYR A 185 12.71 14.12 -8.73
C TYR A 185 11.66 13.76 -9.78
N HIS A 186 11.96 12.70 -10.53
CA HIS A 186 11.01 11.98 -11.35
C HIS A 186 11.14 10.48 -11.08
N LEU A 187 10.01 9.79 -10.95
CA LEU A 187 9.93 8.35 -10.77
C LEU A 187 8.95 7.78 -11.79
N THR A 188 9.35 6.76 -12.53
CA THR A 188 8.46 6.00 -13.40
C THR A 188 8.62 4.51 -13.13
N LEU A 189 7.50 3.78 -13.08
CA LEU A 189 7.44 2.31 -13.04
C LEU A 189 6.52 1.82 -14.17
N GLU A 190 7.08 1.05 -15.09
CA GLU A 190 6.35 0.40 -16.17
C GLU A 190 6.32 -1.11 -15.98
N VAL A 191 5.14 -1.67 -15.67
CA VAL A 191 4.92 -3.12 -15.57
C VAL A 191 4.26 -3.61 -16.85
N GLY A 192 4.76 -4.71 -17.40
CA GLY A 192 4.23 -5.27 -18.63
C GLY A 192 4.58 -6.73 -18.86
N LEU A 193 4.11 -7.24 -19.98
CA LEU A 193 4.51 -8.55 -20.51
C LEU A 193 5.55 -8.33 -21.61
N SER A 194 6.64 -9.09 -21.56
CA SER A 194 7.63 -9.14 -22.63
C SER A 194 7.27 -10.28 -23.58
N MET A 195 6.85 -9.97 -24.80
CA MET A 195 6.70 -10.95 -25.88
C MET A 195 7.89 -10.81 -26.85
N LEU A 196 8.14 -11.81 -27.70
CA LEU A 196 9.34 -11.84 -28.56
C LEU A 196 9.55 -10.58 -29.41
N ILE A 197 8.47 -9.91 -29.82
CA ILE A 197 8.52 -8.77 -30.77
C ILE A 197 7.90 -7.50 -30.17
N THR A 198 7.08 -7.61 -29.11
CA THR A 198 6.34 -6.46 -28.55
C THR A 198 6.27 -6.51 -27.03
N ARG A 199 6.28 -5.33 -26.41
CA ARG A 199 6.02 -5.16 -24.98
C ARG A 199 4.61 -4.62 -24.81
N ILE A 200 3.83 -5.27 -23.95
CA ILE A 200 2.49 -4.80 -23.58
C ILE A 200 2.57 -4.22 -22.18
N ASN A 201 2.48 -2.90 -22.06
CA ASN A 201 2.39 -2.24 -20.77
C ASN A 201 1.01 -2.49 -20.15
N LEU A 202 1.01 -3.04 -18.94
CA LEU A 202 -0.18 -3.35 -18.14
C LEU A 202 -0.47 -2.23 -17.13
N LEU A 203 0.58 -1.63 -16.58
CA LEU A 203 0.53 -0.55 -15.62
C LEU A 203 1.73 0.39 -15.85
N VAL A 204 1.47 1.69 -15.88
CA VAL A 204 2.48 2.73 -15.74
C VAL A 204 2.11 3.57 -14.53
N LEU A 205 3.05 3.71 -13.60
CA LEU A 205 2.99 4.69 -12.52
C LEU A 205 4.06 5.74 -12.79
N SER A 206 3.71 7.01 -12.64
CA SER A 206 4.69 8.09 -12.65
C SER A 206 4.44 9.02 -11.48
N SER A 207 5.51 9.56 -10.91
CA SER A 207 5.46 10.55 -9.84
C SER A 207 6.54 11.60 -10.09
N GLU A 208 6.20 12.86 -9.82
CA GLU A 208 7.11 13.98 -9.90
C GLU A 208 6.87 14.96 -8.75
N GLY A 209 7.94 15.64 -8.36
CA GLY A 209 7.87 16.61 -7.29
C GLY A 209 9.24 17.15 -6.92
N VAL A 210 9.34 17.61 -5.68
CA VAL A 210 10.54 18.21 -5.12
C VAL A 210 11.17 17.30 -4.08
N VAL A 211 12.45 17.51 -3.83
CA VAL A 211 13.15 16.93 -2.69
C VAL A 211 13.44 18.06 -1.71
N ASP A 212 13.03 17.92 -0.45
CA ASP A 212 13.32 18.88 0.61
C ASP A 212 13.84 18.18 1.88
N ALA A 213 13.95 18.91 2.99
CA ALA A 213 14.46 18.35 4.25
C ALA A 213 13.64 17.17 4.79
N SER A 214 12.36 17.04 4.38
CA SER A 214 11.48 15.92 4.74
C SER A 214 11.63 14.71 3.80
N GLY A 215 12.44 14.84 2.73
CA GLY A 215 12.69 13.81 1.74
C GLY A 215 11.93 14.06 0.45
N ILE A 216 11.25 13.04 -0.05
CA ILE A 216 10.50 13.10 -1.30
C ILE A 216 9.16 13.78 -1.04
N VAL A 217 8.84 14.83 -1.80
CA VAL A 217 7.59 15.57 -1.69
C VAL A 217 6.88 15.57 -3.05
N PRO A 218 5.92 14.65 -3.26
CA PRO A 218 5.18 14.60 -4.50
C PRO A 218 4.38 15.86 -4.76
N VAL A 219 4.31 16.24 -6.03
CA VAL A 219 3.44 17.30 -6.56
C VAL A 219 2.32 16.68 -7.39
N MET A 220 2.67 15.72 -8.25
CA MET A 220 1.73 14.99 -9.08
C MET A 220 2.16 13.53 -9.22
N ALA A 221 1.19 12.63 -9.09
CA ALA A 221 1.34 11.22 -9.43
C ALA A 221 0.29 10.82 -10.45
N THR A 222 0.62 9.91 -11.37
CA THR A 222 -0.30 9.39 -12.38
C THR A 222 -0.28 7.88 -12.41
N GLU A 223 -1.43 7.29 -12.75
CA GLU A 223 -1.60 5.85 -12.92
C GLU A 223 -2.32 5.57 -14.24
N LYS A 224 -1.68 4.80 -15.12
CA LYS A 224 -2.25 4.34 -16.38
C LYS A 224 -2.26 2.81 -16.41
N ARG A 225 -3.45 2.23 -16.30
CA ARG A 225 -3.67 0.80 -16.53
C ARG A 225 -4.10 0.51 -17.95
N LYS A 226 -3.72 -0.65 -18.48
CA LYS A 226 -4.22 -1.14 -19.76
C LYS A 226 -5.75 -1.22 -19.72
N GLY A 227 -6.39 -0.64 -20.73
CA GLY A 227 -7.86 -0.62 -20.84
C GLY A 227 -8.58 0.36 -19.91
N ARG A 228 -7.88 1.19 -19.14
CA ARG A 228 -8.47 2.25 -18.30
C ARG A 228 -7.98 3.62 -18.70
N ALA A 229 -8.75 4.67 -18.39
CA ALA A 229 -8.27 6.05 -18.50
C ALA A 229 -7.09 6.28 -17.54
N GLN A 230 -6.22 7.23 -17.88
CA GLN A 230 -5.18 7.67 -16.94
C GLN A 230 -5.82 8.48 -15.83
N THR A 231 -5.35 8.30 -14.60
CA THR A 231 -5.74 9.10 -13.45
C THR A 231 -4.54 9.85 -12.87
N ALA A 232 -4.82 10.92 -12.13
CA ALA A 232 -3.83 11.77 -11.51
C ALA A 232 -4.22 12.15 -10.08
N THR A 233 -3.24 12.13 -9.19
CA THR A 233 -3.35 12.60 -7.80
C THR A 233 -2.42 13.79 -7.65
N HIS A 234 -2.98 14.93 -7.20
CA HIS A 234 -2.24 16.18 -7.05
C HIS A 234 -2.11 16.52 -5.57
N PHE A 235 -0.89 16.85 -5.16
CA PHE A 235 -0.53 17.18 -3.79
C PHE A 235 -0.29 18.68 -3.68
N LYS A 236 -1.32 19.42 -3.27
CA LYS A 236 -1.27 20.90 -3.19
C LYS A 236 -0.84 21.31 -1.78
N ARG A 237 0.47 21.34 -1.55
CA ARG A 237 1.08 21.70 -0.25
C ARG A 237 0.58 23.03 0.29
N ASP A 238 0.56 24.08 -0.54
CA ASP A 238 0.16 25.43 -0.11
C ASP A 238 -1.31 25.51 0.28
N ALA A 239 -2.17 24.82 -0.48
CA ALA A 239 -3.59 24.70 -0.20
C ALA A 239 -3.93 23.62 0.83
N LYS A 240 -2.92 22.90 1.36
CA LYS A 240 -3.05 21.79 2.31
C LYS A 240 -4.08 20.73 1.90
N VAL A 241 -4.15 20.41 0.61
CA VAL A 241 -5.14 19.48 0.06
C VAL A 241 -4.53 18.52 -0.97
N ILE A 242 -5.04 17.29 -0.99
CA ILE A 242 -4.80 16.30 -2.03
C ILE A 242 -6.09 16.18 -2.85
N THR A 243 -5.97 16.26 -4.17
CA THR A 243 -7.10 16.17 -5.11
C THR A 243 -6.89 15.05 -6.12
N PHE A 244 -7.97 14.37 -6.50
CA PHE A 244 -7.94 13.19 -7.35
C PHE A 244 -8.66 13.49 -8.67
N SER A 245 -8.13 13.05 -9.81
CA SER A 245 -8.82 13.23 -11.09
C SER A 245 -9.98 12.26 -11.29
N ALA A 246 -10.01 11.17 -10.52
CA ALA A 246 -11.00 10.10 -10.65
C ALA A 246 -12.29 10.34 -9.85
N THR A 247 -12.34 11.40 -9.03
CA THR A 247 -13.46 11.72 -8.13
C THR A 247 -13.43 13.21 -7.74
N THR A 248 -14.54 13.75 -7.25
CA THR A 248 -14.58 15.11 -6.68
C THR A 248 -14.17 15.16 -5.21
N ALA A 249 -13.88 14.00 -4.60
CA ALA A 249 -13.38 13.91 -3.24
C ALA A 249 -12.02 14.62 -3.09
N THR A 250 -11.73 15.07 -1.87
CA THR A 250 -10.43 15.64 -1.50
C THR A 250 -9.99 15.05 -0.17
N ALA A 251 -8.69 15.09 0.12
CA ALA A 251 -8.13 14.71 1.40
C ALA A 251 -7.23 15.82 1.94
N PRO A 252 -7.12 16.01 3.27
CA PRO A 252 -6.16 16.97 3.84
C PRO A 252 -4.73 16.51 3.55
N TRP A 253 -3.90 17.41 3.02
CA TRP A 253 -2.47 17.15 2.85
C TRP A 253 -1.75 17.20 4.19
N GLN A 254 -0.78 16.32 4.38
CA GLN A 254 0.08 16.28 5.57
C GLN A 254 1.54 16.28 5.13
N GLU A 255 2.43 16.79 5.99
CA GLU A 255 3.87 16.71 5.75
C GLU A 255 4.31 15.24 5.65
N GLY A 256 5.20 14.94 4.71
CA GLY A 256 5.60 13.57 4.41
C GLY A 256 4.55 12.73 3.67
N ALA A 257 3.42 13.31 3.23
CA ALA A 257 2.47 12.61 2.37
C ALA A 257 3.14 12.13 1.08
N GLN A 258 2.82 10.89 0.66
CA GLN A 258 3.41 10.22 -0.47
C GLN A 258 2.36 9.75 -1.48
N ASP A 259 2.81 9.33 -2.65
CA ASP A 259 2.01 8.50 -3.56
C ASP A 259 2.50 7.04 -3.54
N LYS A 260 1.75 6.16 -4.20
CA LYS A 260 2.04 4.71 -4.22
C LYS A 260 3.43 4.37 -4.78
N ALA A 261 3.94 5.15 -5.73
CA ALA A 261 5.24 4.90 -6.35
C ALA A 261 6.39 5.39 -5.45
N THR A 262 6.22 6.52 -4.76
CA THR A 262 7.29 7.12 -3.94
C THR A 262 7.43 6.53 -2.54
N VAL A 263 6.39 5.89 -1.98
CA VAL A 263 6.45 5.26 -0.64
C VAL A 263 7.70 4.39 -0.42
N PRO A 264 8.07 3.44 -1.31
CA PRO A 264 9.29 2.65 -1.15
C PRO A 264 10.56 3.48 -1.10
N PHE A 265 10.64 4.57 -1.88
CA PHE A 265 11.81 5.46 -1.91
C PHE A 265 11.85 6.39 -0.70
N GLN A 266 10.71 6.80 -0.16
CA GLN A 266 10.67 7.55 1.09
C GLN A 266 11.15 6.69 2.27
N LEU A 267 10.73 5.41 2.34
CA LEU A 267 11.24 4.47 3.33
C LEU A 267 12.75 4.21 3.16
N ALA A 268 13.22 4.10 1.90
CA ALA A 268 14.65 4.05 1.59
C ALA A 268 15.39 5.29 2.13
N ALA A 269 14.84 6.48 1.90
CA ALA A 269 15.47 7.73 2.33
C ALA A 269 15.54 7.85 3.87
N ILE A 270 14.51 7.40 4.58
CA ILE A 270 14.48 7.36 6.05
C ILE A 270 15.54 6.39 6.59
N GLY A 271 15.56 5.16 6.06
CA GLY A 271 16.51 4.12 6.49
C GLY A 271 17.96 4.47 6.17
N ARG A 272 18.19 5.10 5.00
CA ARG A 272 19.50 5.58 4.58
C ARG A 272 20.05 6.69 5.46
N ALA A 273 19.19 7.61 5.93
CA ALA A 273 19.59 8.66 6.85
C ALA A 273 19.95 8.14 8.24
N ASP A 274 19.09 7.29 8.80
CA ASP A 274 19.31 6.61 10.08
C ASP A 274 18.35 5.43 10.21
N VAL A 275 18.92 4.22 10.16
CA VAL A 275 18.18 2.97 10.24
C VAL A 275 17.34 2.82 11.52
N ASN A 276 17.75 3.46 12.63
CA ASN A 276 17.00 3.40 13.88
C ASN A 276 15.63 4.10 13.78
N GLN A 277 15.45 4.97 12.78
CA GLN A 277 14.16 5.59 12.50
C GLN A 277 13.13 4.59 11.96
N LEU A 278 13.57 3.45 11.43
CA LEU A 278 12.69 2.37 10.98
C LEU A 278 12.10 1.57 12.15
N ALA A 279 12.59 1.77 13.37
CA ALA A 279 12.04 1.14 14.55
C ALA A 279 10.66 1.70 14.90
N GLY A 280 9.73 0.79 15.23
CA GLY A 280 8.35 1.10 15.56
C GLY A 280 7.44 1.20 14.33
N ASN A 281 6.30 1.87 14.51
CA ASN A 281 5.36 2.13 13.42
C ASN A 281 5.82 3.38 12.64
N ILE A 282 5.76 3.30 11.32
CA ILE A 282 5.98 4.40 10.39
C ILE A 282 4.67 4.68 9.67
N ASP A 283 4.02 5.78 10.02
CA ASP A 283 2.78 6.20 9.40
C ASP A 283 3.04 7.20 8.28
N ILE A 284 2.51 6.89 7.09
CA ILE A 284 2.63 7.73 5.90
C ILE A 284 1.24 7.91 5.31
N LEU A 285 0.79 9.16 5.12
CA LEU A 285 -0.42 9.42 4.35
C LEU A 285 -0.12 9.16 2.87
N VAL A 286 -0.82 8.21 2.26
CA VAL A 286 -0.61 7.82 0.87
C VAL A 286 -1.80 8.21 0.02
N GLY A 287 -1.57 9.08 -0.96
CA GLY A 287 -2.54 9.41 -2.00
C GLY A 287 -2.66 8.27 -3.02
N GLU A 288 -3.85 7.70 -3.13
CA GLU A 288 -4.21 6.70 -4.13
C GLU A 288 -5.05 7.35 -5.24
N GLU A 289 -5.72 6.54 -6.07
CA GLU A 289 -6.48 7.03 -7.24
C GLU A 289 -7.70 7.87 -6.86
N LYS A 290 -8.31 7.60 -5.70
CA LYS A 290 -9.61 8.18 -5.30
C LYS A 290 -9.66 8.70 -3.86
N GLU A 291 -8.66 8.38 -3.06
CA GLU A 291 -8.62 8.70 -1.64
C GLU A 291 -7.17 8.78 -1.17
N ALA A 292 -6.96 9.32 0.03
CA ALA A 292 -5.68 9.22 0.71
C ALA A 292 -5.87 8.45 2.02
N THR A 293 -5.02 7.47 2.27
CA THR A 293 -5.10 6.64 3.49
C THR A 293 -3.76 6.53 4.17
N VAL A 294 -3.78 6.45 5.50
CA VAL A 294 -2.55 6.24 6.27
C VAL A 294 -2.09 4.80 6.13
N PHE A 295 -0.89 4.62 5.60
CA PHE A 295 -0.18 3.35 5.55
C PHE A 295 0.73 3.29 6.78
N ARG A 296 0.48 2.32 7.64
CA ARG A 296 1.30 2.02 8.82
C ARG A 296 2.28 0.90 8.48
N PHE A 297 3.55 1.23 8.30
CA PHE A 297 4.62 0.27 8.08
C PHE A 297 5.27 -0.13 9.40
N GLN A 298 5.76 -1.37 9.43
CA GLN A 298 6.47 -1.96 10.55
C GLN A 298 7.74 -2.60 10.01
N LEU A 299 8.86 -2.39 10.70
CA LEU A 299 10.05 -3.16 10.45
C LEU A 299 9.83 -4.61 10.91
N VAL A 300 9.94 -5.55 9.99
CA VAL A 300 9.91 -6.99 10.28
C VAL A 300 11.29 -7.45 10.77
N GLY A 301 12.35 -6.94 10.14
CA GLY A 301 13.74 -7.22 10.50
C GLY A 301 14.66 -7.27 9.30
N GLU A 302 15.85 -7.81 9.50
CA GLU A 302 16.78 -8.10 8.41
C GLU A 302 16.45 -9.45 7.76
N GLU A 303 16.51 -9.50 6.44
CA GLU A 303 16.27 -10.71 5.64
C GLU A 303 17.33 -10.81 4.53
N GLU A 304 17.89 -12.01 4.32
CA GLU A 304 18.75 -12.30 3.18
C GLU A 304 17.89 -12.77 2.00
N LEU A 305 18.01 -12.08 0.86
CA LEU A 305 17.32 -12.43 -0.38
C LEU A 305 18.30 -13.02 -1.39
N ASP A 306 17.95 -14.19 -1.95
CA ASP A 306 18.58 -14.71 -3.16
C ASP A 306 18.00 -14.00 -4.39
N THR A 307 18.82 -13.20 -5.06
CA THR A 307 18.42 -12.44 -6.26
C THR A 307 19.31 -12.75 -7.46
N LYS A 308 18.91 -12.30 -8.65
CA LYS A 308 19.77 -12.37 -9.84
C LYS A 308 21.03 -11.49 -9.74
N MET A 309 21.06 -10.56 -8.79
CA MET A 309 22.22 -9.73 -8.46
C MET A 309 23.11 -10.37 -7.39
N GLY A 310 22.83 -11.61 -6.99
CA GLY A 310 23.47 -12.30 -5.86
C GLY A 310 22.64 -12.23 -4.58
N ARG A 311 23.25 -12.67 -3.48
CA ARG A 311 22.65 -12.59 -2.15
C ARG A 311 22.71 -11.17 -1.61
N LEU A 312 21.58 -10.66 -1.15
CA LEU A 312 21.46 -9.30 -0.61
C LEU A 312 20.91 -9.36 0.81
N LEU A 313 21.64 -8.77 1.76
CA LEU A 313 21.08 -8.43 3.07
C LEU A 313 20.15 -7.23 2.91
N THR A 314 18.93 -7.36 3.40
CA THR A 314 17.88 -6.36 3.23
C THR A 314 17.14 -6.07 4.52
N TRP A 315 16.57 -4.87 4.61
CA TRP A 315 15.64 -4.47 5.66
C TRP A 315 14.22 -4.63 5.14
N HIS A 316 13.46 -5.51 5.79
CA HIS A 316 12.10 -5.86 5.40
C HIS A 316 11.08 -5.03 6.17
N LEU A 317 10.34 -4.19 5.48
CA LEU A 317 9.20 -3.46 6.02
C LEU A 317 7.88 -4.05 5.53
N ARG A 318 6.88 -4.08 6.41
CA ARG A 318 5.54 -4.56 6.12
C ARG A 318 4.49 -3.56 6.56
N ARG A 319 3.55 -3.25 5.66
CA ARG A 319 2.23 -2.74 6.00
C ARG A 319 1.30 -3.94 6.19
N PRO A 320 0.91 -4.30 7.42
CA PRO A 320 -0.03 -5.39 7.64
C PRO A 320 -1.44 -5.01 7.15
N PRO A 321 -2.27 -6.00 6.80
CA PRO A 321 -3.69 -5.75 6.59
C PRO A 321 -4.31 -5.27 7.91
N LYS A 322 -5.20 -4.27 7.85
CA LYS A 322 -5.95 -3.81 9.02
C LYS A 322 -6.82 -4.96 9.53
N PRO A 323 -6.70 -5.37 10.81
CA PRO A 323 -7.51 -6.45 11.38
C PRO A 323 -9.00 -6.22 11.15
N GLY A 324 -9.73 -7.27 10.75
CA GLY A 324 -11.17 -7.19 10.48
C GLY A 324 -11.56 -6.45 9.19
N THR A 325 -10.60 -6.12 8.33
CA THR A 325 -10.85 -5.51 7.01
C THR A 325 -10.29 -6.36 5.88
N TYR A 326 -10.89 -6.25 4.69
CA TYR A 326 -10.35 -6.78 3.44
C TYR A 326 -9.33 -5.79 2.85
N SER A 327 -8.26 -5.48 3.58
CA SER A 327 -7.18 -4.60 3.09
C SER A 327 -5.97 -5.39 2.62
N SER A 328 -5.22 -4.80 1.68
CA SER A 328 -4.01 -5.42 1.14
C SER A 328 -2.83 -5.34 2.11
N GLN A 329 -1.95 -6.33 2.04
CA GLN A 329 -0.63 -6.30 2.67
C GLN A 329 0.39 -5.81 1.65
N LEU A 330 1.33 -4.97 2.09
CA LEU A 330 2.45 -4.53 1.28
C LEU A 330 3.76 -4.78 2.01
N ASP A 331 4.68 -5.48 1.38
CA ASP A 331 6.01 -5.73 1.89
C ASP A 331 7.06 -5.12 0.96
N ILE A 332 8.10 -4.53 1.54
CA ILE A 332 9.17 -3.82 0.84
C ILE A 332 10.51 -4.26 1.44
N TRP A 333 11.45 -4.66 0.61
CA TRP A 333 12.82 -4.98 1.01
C TRP A 333 13.78 -3.92 0.48
N LEU A 334 14.50 -3.28 1.39
CA LEU A 334 15.47 -2.23 1.09
C LEU A 334 16.88 -2.80 1.26
N ALA A 335 17.79 -2.58 0.30
CA ALA A 335 19.13 -3.15 0.35
C ALA A 335 20.18 -2.07 0.67
N PRO A 336 20.76 -2.02 1.89
CA PRO A 336 21.78 -1.02 2.25
C PRO A 336 23.02 -1.05 1.35
N SER A 337 23.45 -2.25 0.91
CA SER A 337 24.56 -2.43 -0.03
C SER A 337 24.29 -1.84 -1.42
N MET A 338 23.02 -1.62 -1.77
CA MET A 338 22.57 -1.04 -3.03
C MET A 338 21.96 0.34 -2.77
N GLN A 339 22.65 1.20 -2.02
CA GLN A 339 22.21 2.59 -1.79
C GLN A 339 20.82 2.71 -1.13
N TRP A 340 20.37 1.67 -0.42
CA TRP A 340 19.03 1.53 0.18
C TRP A 340 17.87 1.39 -0.81
N TYR A 341 18.12 1.14 -2.10
CA TYR A 341 17.04 0.98 -3.08
C TYR A 341 16.05 -0.15 -2.70
N PRO A 342 14.76 -0.01 -3.06
CA PRO A 342 13.81 -1.10 -2.96
C PRO A 342 14.15 -2.20 -3.98
N VAL A 343 14.62 -3.35 -3.48
CA VAL A 343 15.04 -4.48 -4.33
C VAL A 343 13.96 -5.53 -4.51
N GLN A 344 12.97 -5.56 -3.63
CA GLN A 344 11.77 -6.37 -3.78
C GLN A 344 10.56 -5.65 -3.21
N ILE A 345 9.42 -5.76 -3.90
CA ILE A 345 8.12 -5.29 -3.44
C ILE A 345 7.11 -6.40 -3.64
N ARG A 346 6.38 -6.76 -2.58
CA ARG A 346 5.36 -7.81 -2.61
C ARG A 346 4.04 -7.25 -2.13
N ASN A 347 3.02 -7.32 -2.98
CA ASN A 347 1.67 -6.88 -2.67
C ASN A 347 0.74 -8.09 -2.62
N THR A 348 0.07 -8.28 -1.49
CA THR A 348 -1.01 -9.26 -1.32
C THR A 348 -2.32 -8.49 -1.33
N GLU A 349 -3.08 -8.63 -2.40
CA GLU A 349 -4.40 -8.01 -2.53
C GLU A 349 -5.40 -8.64 -1.58
N ALA A 350 -6.49 -7.92 -1.29
CA ALA A 350 -7.60 -8.42 -0.48
C ALA A 350 -8.24 -9.71 -1.05
N SER A 351 -8.11 -9.92 -2.37
CA SER A 351 -8.54 -11.14 -3.06
C SER A 351 -7.70 -12.37 -2.72
N GLY A 352 -6.51 -12.18 -2.12
CA GLY A 352 -5.48 -13.21 -1.97
C GLY A 352 -4.52 -13.29 -3.15
N ALA A 353 -4.73 -12.50 -4.22
CA ALA A 353 -3.78 -12.41 -5.31
C ALA A 353 -2.46 -11.79 -4.82
N LEU A 354 -1.35 -12.42 -5.15
CA LEU A 354 0.00 -12.04 -4.75
C LEU A 354 0.77 -11.56 -5.96
N THR A 355 1.40 -10.39 -5.89
CA THR A 355 2.32 -9.90 -6.92
C THR A 355 3.65 -9.54 -6.26
N THR A 356 4.73 -10.16 -6.72
CA THR A 356 6.10 -9.88 -6.28
C THR A 356 6.89 -9.29 -7.44
N GLN A 357 7.47 -8.13 -7.22
CA GLN A 357 8.40 -7.46 -8.13
C GLN A 357 9.79 -7.58 -7.51
N THR A 358 10.74 -8.20 -8.21
CA THR A 358 12.12 -8.37 -7.73
C THR A 358 13.07 -7.74 -8.74
N VAL A 359 13.93 -6.83 -8.27
CA VAL A 359 14.96 -6.21 -9.08
C VAL A 359 15.96 -7.27 -9.52
N THR A 360 16.23 -7.29 -10.82
CA THR A 360 17.19 -8.19 -11.46
C THR A 360 18.48 -7.49 -11.87
N HIS A 361 18.43 -6.17 -12.04
CA HIS A 361 19.58 -5.36 -12.40
C HIS A 361 19.37 -3.90 -11.99
N ILE A 362 20.44 -3.24 -11.56
CA ILE A 362 20.46 -1.81 -11.19
C ILE A 362 21.59 -1.12 -11.94
N ARG A 363 21.28 0.01 -12.58
CA ARG A 363 22.26 0.94 -13.16
C ARG A 363 22.17 2.25 -12.39
N VAL A 364 23.17 2.53 -11.55
CA VAL A 364 23.26 3.80 -10.82
C VAL A 364 23.86 4.84 -11.74
N ASN A 365 23.21 5.99 -11.84
CA ASN A 365 23.72 7.12 -12.60
C ASN A 365 24.39 8.08 -11.61
N ASP A 366 25.71 8.24 -11.70
CA ASP A 366 26.52 9.13 -10.84
C ASP A 366 26.25 10.64 -11.07
N ALA A 367 25.14 10.99 -11.73
CA ALA A 367 24.81 12.36 -12.11
C ALA A 367 24.21 13.21 -10.97
N THR A 368 24.08 12.68 -9.75
CA THR A 368 23.65 13.50 -8.61
C THR A 368 24.72 14.56 -8.36
N GLY A 369 24.35 15.81 -8.65
CA GLY A 369 25.24 16.95 -8.73
C GLY A 369 26.13 17.14 -7.50
N LYS A 370 27.37 17.56 -7.78
CA LYS A 370 28.28 18.19 -6.83
C LYS A 370 27.68 19.43 -6.18
#